data_AF-A0A9D7ZPY8-F1
#
_entry.id   AF-A0A9D7ZPY8-F1
#
_cell.length_a   1.000
_cell.length_b   1.000
_cell.length_c   1.000
_cell.angle_alpha   90.00
_cell.angle_beta   90.00
_cell.angle_gamma   90.00
#
_symmetry.space_group_name_H-M   'P 1'
#
loop_
_entity.id
_entity.type
_entity.pdbx_description
1 polymer ?
#
loop_
_entity_poly.entity_id
_entity_poly.type
_entity_poly.pdbx_seq_one_letter_code
_entity_poly.pdbx_strand_id
1 'polypeptide(L)' 'MSAELVNKISGFVGSILVTVFVLGLAESISSGAAGFWGGLPFWVICLCILPMIFYDFWDSCLRKK' A
#
# COMPACT_ATOMS: atom_id res chain seq x y z
N MET A 1 -7.77 24.59 8.92
CA MET A 1 -7.99 23.67 7.78
C MET A 1 -9.28 22.90 8.02
N SER A 2 -10.11 22.69 7.01
CA SER A 2 -11.32 21.86 7.13
C SER A 2 -10.92 20.41 7.48
N ALA A 3 -11.53 19.82 8.52
CA ALA A 3 -11.20 18.47 9.02
C ALA A 3 -11.28 17.40 7.90
N GLU A 4 -12.20 17.57 6.95
CA GLU A 4 -12.36 16.74 5.76
C GLU A 4 -11.12 16.70 4.85
N LEU A 5 -10.44 17.85 4.73
CA LEU A 5 -9.22 17.99 3.94
C LEU A 5 -8.05 17.30 4.62
N VAL A 6 -7.99 17.37 5.96
CA VAL A 6 -6.97 16.70 6.76
C VAL A 6 -7.10 15.18 6.62
N ASN A 7 -8.31 14.63 6.70
CA ASN A 7 -8.55 13.18 6.53
C ASN A 7 -8.17 12.70 5.12
N LYS A 8 -8.50 13.45 4.07
CA LYS A 8 -8.09 13.09 2.70
C LYS A 8 -6.58 13.11 2.52
N ILE A 9 -5.91 14.14 3.03
CA ILE A 9 -4.45 14.26 2.89
C ILE A 9 -3.75 13.19 3.72
N SER A 10 -4.19 12.94 4.96
CA SER A 10 -3.60 11.91 5.82
C SER A 10 -3.81 10.50 5.25
N GLY A 11 -5.01 10.20 4.73
CA GLY A 11 -5.28 8.93 4.04
C GLY A 11 -4.45 8.76 2.76
N PHE A 12 -4.23 9.83 2.01
CA PHE A 12 -3.44 9.79 0.79
C PHE A 12 -1.95 9.59 1.08
N VAL A 13 -1.41 10.33 2.05
CA VAL A 13 -0.02 10.17 2.50
C VAL A 13 0.20 8.78 3.10
N GLY A 14 -0.74 8.29 3.92
CA GLY A 14 -0.68 6.95 4.51
C GLY A 14 -0.68 5.84 3.45
N SER A 15 -1.60 5.88 2.49
CA SER A 15 -1.69 4.87 1.42
C SER A 15 -0.45 4.84 0.52
N ILE A 16 0.11 6.01 0.17
CA ILE A 16 1.37 6.08 -0.58
C ILE A 16 2.54 5.52 0.22
N LEU A 17 2.66 5.89 1.51
CA LEU A 17 3.76 5.45 2.35
C LEU A 17 3.76 3.94 2.54
N VAL A 18 2.59 3.34 2.76
CA VAL A 18 2.43 1.87 2.83
C VAL A 18 2.75 1.22 1.48
N THR A 19 2.30 1.81 0.36
CA THR A 19 2.57 1.27 -0.98
C THR A 19 4.07 1.22 -1.26
N VAL A 20 4.79 2.32 -1.02
CA VAL A 20 6.24 2.39 -1.22
C VAL A 20 6.97 1.43 -0.28
N PHE A 21 6.52 1.32 0.97
CA PHE A 21 7.09 0.39 1.94
C PHE A 21 6.95 -1.08 1.51
N VAL A 22 5.74 -1.50 1.13
CA VAL A 22 5.45 -2.88 0.72
C VAL A 22 6.23 -3.26 -0.55
N LEU A 23 6.29 -2.36 -1.54
CA LEU A 23 7.09 -2.57 -2.75
C LEU A 23 8.60 -2.64 -2.44
N GLY A 24 9.09 -1.77 -1.56
CA GLY A 24 10.48 -1.79 -1.11
C GLY A 24 10.84 -3.06 -0.35
N LEU A 25 9.93 -3.57 0.48
CA LEU A 25 10.08 -4.88 1.13
C LEU A 25 10.11 -6.01 0.11
N ALA A 26 9.25 -5.96 -0.92
CA ALA A 26 9.18 -7.01 -1.94
C ALA A 26 10.47 -7.10 -2.75
N GLU A 27 11.03 -5.96 -3.15
CA GLU A 27 12.34 -5.86 -3.80
C GLU A 27 13.47 -6.37 -2.89
N SER A 28 13.50 -5.93 -1.62
CA SER A 28 14.53 -6.34 -0.67
C SER A 28 14.54 -7.86 -0.41
N ILE A 29 13.36 -8.48 -0.31
CA ILE A 29 13.23 -9.94 -0.12
C ILE A 29 13.64 -10.69 -1.40
N SER A 30 13.24 -10.19 -2.58
CA SER A 30 13.52 -10.81 -3.87
C SER A 30 15.00 -10.73 -4.27
N SER A 31 15.66 -9.60 -4.00
CA SER A 31 17.07 -9.36 -4.35
C SER A 31 18.04 -9.85 -3.26
N GLY A 32 17.63 -9.81 -1.98
CA GLY A 32 18.50 -10.08 -0.85
C GLY A 32 18.35 -11.46 -0.23
N ALA A 33 17.18 -11.75 0.35
CA ALA A 33 17.05 -12.82 1.35
C ALA A 33 16.66 -14.20 0.81
N ALA A 34 15.81 -14.26 -0.22
CA ALA A 34 15.20 -15.51 -0.66
C ALA A 34 15.43 -15.83 -2.15
N GLY A 35 16.08 -14.91 -2.88
CA GLY A 35 16.20 -14.96 -4.34
C GLY A 35 14.85 -14.81 -5.05
N PHE A 36 14.88 -14.79 -6.39
CA PHE A 36 13.69 -14.57 -7.22
C PHE A 36 12.53 -15.53 -6.90
N TRP A 37 12.84 -16.81 -6.65
CA TRP A 37 11.84 -17.83 -6.35
C TRP A 37 11.25 -17.73 -4.93
N GLY A 38 12.03 -17.25 -3.96
CA GLY A 38 11.54 -17.03 -2.60
C GLY A 38 10.79 -15.70 -2.44
N GLY A 39 11.08 -14.69 -3.27
CA GLY A 39 10.35 -13.43 -3.33
C GLY A 39 8.99 -13.53 -4.05
N LEU A 40 8.82 -14.52 -4.93
CA LEU A 40 7.60 -14.74 -5.71
C LEU A 40 6.31 -14.87 -4.87
N PRO A 41 6.24 -15.69 -3.80
CA PRO A 41 5.05 -15.76 -2.94
C PRO A 41 4.77 -14.42 -2.23
N PHE A 42 5.80 -13.65 -1.88
CA PHE A 42 5.63 -12.33 -1.27
C PHE A 42 5.08 -11.31 -2.26
N TRP A 43 5.52 -11.35 -3.52
CA TRP A 43 4.97 -10.52 -4.60
C TRP A 43 3.48 -10.79 -4.84
N VAL A 44 3.03 -12.04 -4.80
CA VAL A 44 1.61 -12.40 -4.93
C VAL A 44 0.79 -11.75 -3.81
N ILE A 45 1.28 -11.79 -2.57
CA ILE A 45 0.64 -11.15 -1.41
C ILE A 45 0.57 -9.63 -1.60
N CYS A 46 1.66 -9.00 -2.04
CA CYS A 46 1.70 -7.57 -2.34
C CYS A 46 0.67 -7.18 -3.39
N LEU A 47 0.53 -7.98 -4.45
CA LEU A 47 -0.43 -7.77 -5.52
C LEU A 47 -1.89 -7.86 -5.04
N CYS A 48 -2.17 -8.68 -4.02
CA CYS A 48 -3.49 -8.72 -3.38
C CYS A 48 -3.73 -7.52 -2.44
N ILE A 49 -2.70 -7.05 -1.73
CA ILE A 49 -2.85 -6.01 -0.70
C ILE A 49 -2.86 -4.60 -1.29
N LEU A 50 -2.08 -4.31 -2.33
CA LEU A 50 -2.10 -2.99 -3.00
C LEU A 50 -3.51 -2.54 -3.39
N PRO A 51 -4.33 -3.31 -4.14
CA PRO A 51 -5.68 -2.91 -4.49
C PRO A 51 -6.60 -2.79 -3.27
N MET A 52 -6.39 -3.56 -2.20
CA MET A 52 -7.13 -3.38 -0.94
C MET A 52 -6.83 -2.04 -0.28
N ILE A 53 -5.57 -1.60 -0.28
CA ILE A 53 -5.18 -0.28 0.27
C ILE A 53 -5.82 0.85 -0.53
N PHE A 54 -5.83 0.76 -1.86
CA PHE A 54 -6.49 1.75 -2.70
C PHE A 54 -8.02 1.72 -2.53
N TYR A 55 -8.61 0.54 -2.34
CA TYR A 55 -10.03 0.41 -2.02
C TYR A 55 -10.36 1.02 -0.65
N ASP A 56 -9.56 0.76 0.38
CA ASP A 56 -9.74 1.34 1.71
C ASP A 56 -9.59 2.87 1.70
N PHE A 57 -8.61 3.39 0.96
CA PHE A 57 -8.47 4.83 0.74
C PHE A 57 -9.70 5.42 0.04
N TRP A 58 -10.23 4.73 -0.98
CA TRP A 58 -11.45 5.17 -1.66
C TRP A 58 -12.68 5.13 -0.75
N ASP A 59 -12.87 4.04 0.00
CA ASP A 59 -14.02 3.85 0.89
C ASP A 59 -13.97 4.80 2.11
N SER A 60 -12.81 5.00 2.70
CA SER A 60 -12.67 5.87 3.89
C SER A 60 -12.60 7.36 3.55
N CYS A 61 -11.98 7.76 2.44
CA CYS A 61 -11.72 9.18 2.14
C CYS A 61 -12.56 9.76 0.98
N LEU A 62 -13.09 8.94 0.07
CA LEU A 62 -13.79 9.41 -1.14
C LEU A 62 -15.27 9.02 -1.19
N ARG A 63 -15.64 7.88 -0.62
CA ARG A 63 -17.03 7.47 -0.51
C ARG A 63 -17.75 8.41 0.47
N LYS A 64 -18.60 9.27 -0.08
CA LYS A 64 -19.51 10.09 0.72
C LYS A 64 -20.41 9.16 1.54
N LYS A 65 -20.36 9.30 2.86
CA LYS A 65 -21.37 8.77 3.76
C LYS A 65 -22.63 9.63 3.68
#